data_AF-A0A8T5EBZ3-F1
#
_entry.id   AF-A0A8T5EBZ3-F1
#
_cell.length_a   1.000
_cell.length_b   1.000
_cell.length_c   1.000
_cell.angle_alpha   90.00
_cell.angle_beta   90.00
_cell.angle_gamma   90.00
#
_symmetry.space_group_name_H-M   'P 1'
#
loop_
_entity.id
_entity.type
_entity.pdbx_description
1 polymer ?
#
loop_
_entity_poly.entity_id
_entity_poly.type
_entity_poly.pdbx_seq_one_letter_code
_entity_poly.pdbx_strand_id
1 'polypeptide(L)' 'MNCFVCKKKKEDFEVWTNKLVIGITYDSNFQNNDIVSGMSDTSVICHECIIVIQKKVQSELNSK' A
#
# COMPACT_ATOMS: atom_id res chain seq x y z
N MET A 1 -9.55 5.26 11.98
CA MET A 1 -8.48 4.52 11.29
C MET A 1 -7.61 5.51 10.55
N ASN A 2 -6.29 5.36 10.62
CA ASN A 2 -5.34 6.26 9.99
C ASN A 2 -4.57 5.48 8.92
N CYS A 3 -4.15 6.17 7.86
CA CYS A 3 -3.29 5.56 6.84
C CYS A 3 -2.01 5.05 7.48
N PHE A 4 -1.65 3.80 7.20
CA PHE A 4 -0.43 3.16 7.69
C PHE A 4 0.81 3.98 7.35
N VAL A 5 0.83 4.61 6.17
CA VAL A 5 1.94 5.41 5.65
C VAL A 5 1.87 6.86 6.11
N CYS A 6 0.88 7.62 5.65
CA CYS A 6 0.85 9.08 5.84
C CYS A 6 0.15 9.54 7.13
N LYS A 7 -0.39 8.61 7.94
CA LYS A 7 -1.07 8.85 9.22
C LYS A 7 -2.31 9.76 9.18
N LYS A 8 -2.69 10.29 8.02
CA LYS A 8 -3.94 11.03 7.79
C LYS A 8 -5.17 10.15 8.11
N LYS A 9 -6.28 10.78 8.50
CA LYS A 9 -7.48 10.10 8.98
C LYS A 9 -8.29 9.54 7.82
N LYS A 10 -9.13 8.54 8.11
CA LYS A 10 -10.01 7.90 7.12
C LYS A 10 -10.88 8.89 6.35
N GLU A 11 -11.40 9.88 7.07
CA GLU A 11 -12.31 10.92 6.57
C GLU A 11 -11.68 11.79 5.48
N ASP A 12 -10.35 11.80 5.36
CA ASP A 12 -9.63 12.63 4.39
C ASP A 12 -9.57 11.99 2.97
N PHE A 13 -10.10 10.77 2.76
CA PHE A 13 -9.95 10.03 1.49
C PHE A 13 -11.14 9.12 1.14
N GLU A 14 -11.47 9.06 -0.15
CA GLU A 14 -12.58 8.23 -0.68
C GLU A 14 -12.26 6.73 -0.72
N VAL A 15 -11.01 6.33 -0.98
CA VAL A 15 -10.63 4.93 -1.23
C VAL A 15 -9.51 4.46 -0.30
N TRP A 16 -9.74 3.29 0.31
CA TRP A 16 -8.86 2.67 1.29
C TRP A 16 -8.74 1.18 1.03
N THR A 17 -7.53 0.66 1.24
CA THR A 17 -7.21 -0.76 1.02
C THR A 17 -6.61 -1.33 2.29
N ASN A 18 -7.01 -2.56 2.66
CA ASN A 18 -6.39 -3.30 3.78
C ASN A 18 -5.39 -4.33 3.25
N LYS A 19 -4.65 -4.98 4.15
CA LYS A 19 -3.62 -5.97 3.80
C LYS A 19 -4.18 -7.15 3.00
N LEU A 20 -5.40 -7.62 3.32
CA LEU A 20 -6.05 -8.72 2.61
C LEU A 20 -6.33 -8.37 1.14
N VAL A 21 -6.94 -7.21 0.89
CA VAL A 21 -7.24 -6.76 -0.48
C VAL A 21 -5.94 -6.57 -1.27
N ILE A 22 -4.86 -6.10 -0.63
CA ILE A 22 -3.54 -6.02 -1.28
C ILE A 22 -3.05 -7.41 -1.70
N GLY A 23 -3.17 -8.40 -0.80
CA GLY A 23 -2.74 -9.78 -1.07
C GLY A 23 -3.48 -10.46 -2.23
N ILE A 24 -4.73 -10.07 -2.49
CA ILE A 24 -5.54 -10.61 -3.59
C ILE A 24 -5.30 -9.84 -4.91
N THR A 25 -5.04 -8.53 -4.81
CA THR A 25 -5.00 -7.63 -5.98
C THR A 25 -3.63 -7.53 -6.62
N TYR A 26 -2.55 -7.56 -5.84
CA TYR A 26 -1.21 -7.24 -6.31
C TYR A 26 -0.29 -8.47 -6.31
N ASP A 27 0.76 -8.44 -7.14
CA ASP A 27 1.74 -9.52 -7.27
C ASP A 27 2.72 -9.60 -6.08
N SER A 28 3.58 -10.61 -6.10
CA SER A 28 4.59 -10.83 -5.05
C SER A 28 5.62 -9.71 -4.95
N ASN A 29 5.97 -9.01 -6.04
CA ASN A 29 6.93 -7.90 -6.00
C ASN A 29 6.36 -6.74 -5.19
N PHE A 30 5.10 -6.40 -5.44
CA PHE A 30 4.40 -5.37 -4.67
C PHE A 30 4.17 -5.81 -3.23
N GLN A 31 3.75 -7.06 -3.00
CA GLN A 31 3.51 -7.58 -1.66
C GLN A 31 4.76 -7.64 -0.78
N ASN A 32 5.93 -7.86 -1.38
CA ASN A 32 7.23 -7.92 -0.71
C ASN A 32 7.86 -6.55 -0.44
N ASN A 33 7.25 -5.46 -0.92
CA ASN A 33 7.70 -4.11 -0.57
C ASN A 33 7.69 -3.91 0.95
N ASP A 34 8.76 -3.31 1.52
CA ASP A 34 8.94 -3.14 2.98
C ASP A 34 7.75 -2.49 3.68
N ILE A 35 7.07 -1.54 3.02
CA ILE A 35 5.90 -0.87 3.58
C ILE A 35 4.72 -1.83 3.61
N VAL A 36 4.50 -2.58 2.53
CA VAL A 36 3.38 -3.50 2.38
C VAL A 36 3.56 -4.72 3.27
N SER A 37 4.78 -5.29 3.33
CA SER A 37 5.10 -6.43 4.19
C SER A 37 4.98 -6.09 5.68
N GLY A 38 5.24 -4.84 6.07
CA GLY A 38 5.07 -4.34 7.44
C GLY A 38 3.62 -4.05 7.87
N MET A 39 2.64 -4.13 6.97
CA MET A 39 1.23 -3.91 7.32
C MET A 39 0.66 -5.11 8.12
N SER A 40 -0.02 -4.82 9.23
CA SER A 40 -0.86 -5.81 9.92
C SER A 40 -2.20 -6.04 9.19
N ASP A 41 -2.92 -7.10 9.56
CA ASP A 41 -4.26 -7.39 9.01
C ASP A 41 -5.29 -6.28 9.28
N THR A 42 -5.08 -5.52 10.35
CA THR A 42 -5.92 -4.37 10.74
C THR A 42 -5.46 -3.06 10.12
N SER A 43 -4.29 -3.04 9.47
CA SER A 43 -3.75 -1.85 8.83
C SER A 43 -4.52 -1.50 7.56
N VAL A 44 -4.70 -0.21 7.33
CA VAL A 44 -5.26 0.32 6.08
C VAL A 44 -4.35 1.39 5.49
N ILE A 45 -4.34 1.46 4.17
CA ILE A 45 -3.59 2.43 3.39
C ILE A 45 -4.56 3.22 2.51
N CYS A 46 -4.33 4.53 2.38
CA CYS A 46 -5.10 5.35 1.45
C CYS A 46 -4.62 5.14 0.01
N HIS A 47 -5.50 5.43 -0.93
CA HIS A 47 -5.23 5.27 -2.36
C HIS A 47 -3.99 6.02 -2.85
N GLU A 48 -3.76 7.26 -2.41
CA GLU A 48 -2.56 8.03 -2.78
C GLU A 48 -1.27 7.28 -2.43
N CYS A 49 -1.18 6.74 -1.22
CA CYS A 49 0.01 6.01 -0.78
C CYS A 49 0.19 4.70 -1.56
N ILE A 50 -0.91 4.02 -1.93
CA ILE A 50 -0.84 2.81 -2.75
C ILE A 50 -0.23 3.11 -4.13
N ILE A 51 -0.64 4.21 -4.77
CA ILE A 51 -0.10 4.62 -6.08
C ILE A 51 1.40 4.92 -5.99
N VAL A 52 1.82 5.62 -4.92
CA VAL A 52 3.23 5.95 -4.71
C VAL A 52 4.07 4.68 -4.57
N ILE A 53 3.62 3.69 -3.79
CA ILE A 53 4.31 2.41 -3.64
C ILE A 53 4.36 1.68 -4.99
N GLN A 54 3.26 1.66 -5.74
CA GLN A 54 3.20 0.96 -7.03
C GLN A 54 4.21 1.53 -8.02
N LYS A 55 4.31 2.86 -8.11
CA LYS A 55 5.31 3.54 -8.94
C LYS A 55 6.73 3.22 -8.51
N LYS A 56 6.99 3.19 -7.19
CA LYS A 56 8.32 2.85 -6.64
C LYS A 56 8.73 1.43 -7.03
N VAL A 57 7.86 0.45 -6.78
CA VAL A 57 8.11 -0.97 -7.12
C VAL A 57 8.34 -1.14 -8.63
N GLN A 58 7.53 -0.49 -9.47
CA GLN A 58 7.71 -0.56 -10.92
C GLN A 58 9.04 0.05 -11.37
N SER A 59 9.45 1.19 -10.78
CA SER A 59 10.74 1.82 -11.08
C SER A 59 11.92 0.92 -10.69
N GLU A 60 11.83 0.23 -9.56
CA GLU A 60 12.87 -0.71 -9.10
C GLU A 60 12.99 -1.95 -10.00
N LEU A 61 11.85 -2.45 -10.51
CA LEU A 61 11.83 -3.56 -11.48
C LEU A 61 12.42 -3.16 -12.83
N ASN A 62 12.10 -1.95 -13.31
CA ASN A 62 12.61 -1.45 -14.60
C ASN A 62 14.10 -1.07 -14.56
N SER A 63 14.68 -0.90 -13.38
CA SER A 63 16.09 -0.53 -13.19
C SER A 63 17.02 -1.75 -13.01
N LYS A 64 16.45 -2.97 -13.01
CA LYS A 64 17.17 -4.25 -12.93
C LYS A 64 17.24 -4.89 -14.32
#